data_AF-A0ABD3CXM4-F1
#
_entry.id   AF-A0ABD3CXM4-F1
#
_cell.length_a   1.000
_cell.length_b   1.000
_cell.length_c   1.000
_cell.angle_alpha   90.00
_cell.angle_beta   90.00
_cell.angle_gamma   90.00
#
_symmetry.space_group_name_H-M   'P 1'
#
loop_
_entity.id
_entity.type
_entity.pdbx_description
1 polymer ?
#
loop_
_entity_poly.entity_id
_entity_poly.type
_entity_poly.pdbx_seq_one_letter_code
_entity_poly.pdbx_strand_id
1 'polypeptide(L)'
;MTIPQYSVVALGILGTISSILVYLSPLPTFYGIVKRKSSVGFIVVPYSVALFSATLYLYYGLIEKAIILITSNSFGLLMQSIYIIIYMLYAQ
;
A
#
# COMPACT_ATOMS: atom_id res chain seq x y z
N MET A 1 24.11 22.77 1.81
CA MET A 1 24.14 21.74 0.75
C MET A 1 22.72 21.56 0.25
N THR A 2 22.31 22.34 -0.76
CA THR A 2 20.96 22.30 -1.34
C THR A 2 20.91 21.19 -2.39
N ILE A 3 20.17 20.12 -2.11
CA ILE A 3 19.89 19.08 -3.10
C ILE A 3 19.12 19.72 -4.26
N PRO A 4 19.45 19.45 -5.53
CA PRO A 4 18.69 19.98 -6.65
C PRO A 4 17.23 19.53 -6.54
N GLN A 5 16.28 20.46 -6.69
CA GLN A 5 14.84 20.18 -6.62
C GLN A 5 14.43 19.04 -7.58
N TYR A 6 15.10 18.97 -8.73
CA TYR A 6 14.91 17.92 -9.74
C TYR A 6 15.24 16.51 -9.20
N SER A 7 16.27 16.37 -8.36
CA SER A 7 16.65 15.09 -7.77
C SER A 7 15.60 14.60 -6.77
N VAL A 8 15.00 15.51 -6.00
CA VAL A 8 13.94 15.18 -5.03
C VAL A 8 12.68 14.67 -5.74
N VAL A 9 12.28 15.32 -6.83
CA VAL A 9 11.12 14.89 -7.63
C VAL A 9 11.39 13.54 -8.32
N ALA A 10 12.57 13.36 -8.92
CA ALA A 10 12.94 12.09 -9.56
C ALA A 10 12.92 10.92 -8.57
N LEU A 11 13.53 11.09 -7.39
CA LEU A 11 13.51 10.07 -6.33
C LEU A 11 12.09 9.82 -5.80
N GLY A 12 11.26 10.86 -5.69
CA GLY A 12 9.87 10.73 -5.26
C GLY A 12 9.02 9.93 -6.26
N ILE A 13 9.22 10.14 -7.57
CA ILE A 13 8.55 9.35 -8.62
C ILE A 13 9.03 7.90 -8.58
N LEU A 14 10.33 7.66 -8.52
CA LEU A 14 10.89 6.31 -8.43
C LEU A 14 10.37 5.58 -7.19
N GLY A 15 10.37 6.24 -6.03
CA GLY A 15 9.83 5.69 -4.79
C GLY A 15 8.34 5.36 -4.87
N THR A 16 7.56 6.19 -5.58
CA THR A 16 6.13 5.93 -5.83
C THR A 16 5.94 4.67 -6.68
N ILE A 17 6.70 4.52 -7.77
CA ILE A 17 6.64 3.34 -8.62
C ILE A 17 7.01 2.08 -7.83
N SER A 18 8.11 2.12 -7.07
CA SER A 18 8.51 1.00 -6.21
C SER A 18 7.45 0.66 -5.17
N SER A 19 6.80 1.67 -4.56
CA SER A 19 5.70 1.46 -3.60
C SER A 19 4.53 0.73 -4.25
N ILE A 20 4.11 1.15 -5.44
CA ILE A 20 3.03 0.50 -6.20
C ILE A 20 3.38 -0.97 -6.48
N LEU A 21 4.61 -1.25 -6.93
CA LEU A 21 5.04 -2.63 -7.19
C LEU A 21 4.99 -3.50 -5.93
N VAL A 22 5.42 -2.96 -4.78
CA VAL A 22 5.34 -3.66 -3.49
C VAL A 22 3.88 -3.93 -3.11
N TYR A 23 2.98 -2.97 -3.30
CA TYR A 23 1.55 -3.16 -3.03
C TYR A 23 0.90 -4.18 -3.95
N LEU A 24 1.40 -4.38 -5.18
CA LEU A 24 0.91 -5.38 -6.12
C LEU A 24 1.50 -6.78 -5.86
N SER A 25 2.63 -6.90 -5.16
CA SER A 25 3.31 -8.18 -4.90
C SER A 25 2.42 -9.27 -4.30
N PRO A 26 1.42 -9.00 -3.43
CA PRO A 26 0.56 -10.03 -2.85
C PRO A 26 -0.60 -10.46 -3.77
N LEU A 27 -0.79 -9.83 -4.94
CA LEU A 27 -1.89 -10.17 -5.86
C LEU A 27 -1.97 -11.67 -6.20
N PRO A 28 -0.86 -12.36 -6.55
CA PRO A 28 -0.93 -13.80 -6.85
C PRO A 28 -1.36 -14.64 -5.64
N THR A 29 -0.95 -14.23 -4.44
CA THR A 29 -1.33 -14.90 -3.19
C THR A 29 -2.83 -14.76 -2.94
N PHE A 30 -3.39 -13.54 -3.06
CA PHE A 30 -4.82 -13.30 -2.88
C PHE A 30 -5.67 -13.95 -3.97
N TYR A 31 -5.18 -13.99 -5.21
CA TYR A 31 -5.82 -14.76 -6.28
C TYR A 31 -5.92 -16.25 -5.91
N GLY A 32 -4.88 -16.81 -5.27
CA GLY A 32 -4.90 -18.16 -4.71
C GLY A 32 -5.97 -18.38 -3.64
N ILE A 33 -6.14 -17.42 -2.72
CA ILE A 33 -7.17 -17.45 -1.66
C ILE A 33 -8.57 -17.50 -2.28
N VAL A 34 -8.86 -16.62 -3.23
CA VAL A 34 -10.15 -16.57 -3.94
C VAL A 34 -10.43 -17.90 -4.64
N LYS A 35 -9.42 -18.48 -5.32
CA LYS A 35 -9.56 -19.76 -6.02
C LYS A 35 -9.81 -20.94 -5.07
N ARG A 36 -9.13 -20.96 -3.92
CA ARG A 36 -9.27 -22.01 -2.90
C ARG A 36 -10.48 -21.82 -2.00
N LYS A 37 -11.10 -20.64 -2.03
CA LYS A 37 -12.16 -20.18 -1.12
C LYS A 37 -11.82 -20.26 0.37
N SER A 38 -10.52 -20.28 0.69
CA SER A 38 -10.02 -20.49 2.05
C SER A 38 -8.78 -19.63 2.27
N SER A 39 -8.73 -18.98 3.43
CA SER A 39 -7.62 -18.14 3.89
C SER A 39 -6.67 -18.88 4.85
N VAL A 40 -6.78 -20.21 4.98
CA VAL A 40 -5.96 -21.02 5.88
C VAL A 40 -4.47 -20.80 5.61
N GLY A 41 -3.73 -20.46 6.68
CA GLY A 41 -2.30 -20.16 6.64
C GLY A 41 -1.97 -18.71 6.27
N PHE A 42 -2.97 -17.85 6.08
CA PHE A 42 -2.77 -16.43 5.79
C PHE A 42 -2.93 -15.56 7.04
N ILE A 43 -1.98 -14.65 7.26
CA ILE A 43 -1.98 -13.74 8.40
C ILE A 43 -2.31 -12.33 7.89
N VAL A 44 -3.42 -11.76 8.36
CA VAL A 44 -3.92 -10.43 7.94
C VAL A 44 -3.21 -9.25 8.65
N VAL A 45 -2.43 -9.54 9.70
CA VAL A 45 -1.77 -8.53 10.56
C VAL A 45 -0.87 -7.57 9.76
N PRO A 46 0.01 -8.01 8.83
CA PRO A 46 0.87 -7.10 8.07
C PRO A 46 0.07 -6.09 7.22
N TYR A 47 -1.06 -6.52 6.66
CA TYR A 47 -1.95 -5.69 5.84
C TYR A 47 -2.67 -4.64 6.68
N SER A 48 -3.09 -5.01 7.88
CA SER A 48 -3.74 -4.09 8.83
C SER A 48 -2.76 -3.01 9.34
N VAL A 49 -1.53 -3.41 9.67
CA VAL A 49 -0.47 -2.48 10.08
C VAL A 49 -0.08 -1.56 8.92
N ALA A 50 0.03 -2.10 7.69
CA ALA A 50 0.32 -1.31 6.51
C ALA A 50 -0.80 -0.30 6.18
N LEU A 51 -2.07 -0.67 6.37
CA LEU A 51 -3.21 0.22 6.19
C LEU A 51 -3.18 1.37 7.20
N PHE A 52 -2.89 1.07 8.47
CA PHE A 52 -2.72 2.09 9.51
C PHE A 52 -1.57 3.04 9.17
N SER A 53 -0.42 2.49 8.78
CA SER A 53 0.75 3.28 8.35
C SER A 53 0.42 4.18 7.15
N ALA A 54 -0.24 3.65 6.11
CA ALA A 54 -0.65 4.43 4.94
C ALA A 54 -1.57 5.59 5.33
N THR A 55 -2.48 5.38 6.30
CA THR A 55 -3.36 6.43 6.81
C THR A 55 -2.58 7.54 7.51
N LEU A 56 -1.55 7.21 8.30
CA LEU A 56 -0.68 8.19 8.94
C LEU A 56 0.11 9.01 7.92
N TYR A 57 0.68 8.36 6.91
CA TYR A 57 1.41 9.05 5.84
C TYR A 57 0.50 9.92 4.96
N LEU A 58 -0.75 9.50 4.74
CA LEU A 58 -1.76 10.32 4.08
C LEU A 58 -2.08 11.56 4.89
N TYR A 59 -2.32 11.40 6.19
CA TYR A 59 -2.57 12.52 7.09
C TYR A 59 -1.42 13.53 7.09
N TYR A 60 -0.19 13.04 7.21
CA TYR A 60 1.00 13.87 7.10
C TYR A 60 1.12 14.57 5.74
N GLY A 61 0.90 13.84 4.64
CA GLY A 61 0.94 14.38 3.29
C GLY A 61 -0.08 15.49 3.05
N LEU A 62 -1.28 15.38 3.64
CA LEU A 62 -2.31 16.42 3.57
C LEU A 62 -1.92 17.70 4.30
N ILE A 63 -1.29 17.58 5.48
CA ILE A 63 -0.80 18.74 6.26
C ILE A 63 0.30 19.47 5.49
N GLU A 64 1.30 18.73 5.02
CA GLU A 64 2.46 19.28 4.31
C GLU A 64 2.20 19.56 2.82
N LYS A 65 0.98 19.30 2.32
CA LYS A 65 0.59 19.36 0.90
C LYS A 65 1.56 18.58 -0.01
N ALA A 66 2.12 17.48 0.51
CA ALA A 66 3.11 16.65 -0.18
C ALA A 66 2.42 15.67 -1.15
N ILE A 67 2.16 16.12 -2.37
CA ILE A 67 1.41 15.39 -3.41
C ILE A 67 1.97 13.98 -3.65
N ILE A 68 3.30 13.81 -3.65
CA ILE A 68 3.94 12.50 -3.89
C ILE A 68 3.56 11.49 -2.79
N LEU A 69 3.56 11.91 -1.52
CA LEU A 69 3.15 11.07 -0.40
C LEU A 69 1.66 10.76 -0.45
N ILE A 70 0.83 11.77 -0.77
CA ILE A 70 -0.62 11.60 -0.88
C ILE A 70 -0.95 10.55 -1.94
N THR A 71 -0.40 10.68 -3.15
CA THR A 71 -0.70 9.78 -4.27
C THR A 71 -0.26 8.35 -3.97
N SER A 72 0.97 8.15 -3.49
CA SER A 72 1.51 6.81 -3.21
C SER A 72 0.71 6.10 -2.10
N ASN A 73 0.48 6.78 -0.97
CA ASN A 73 -0.21 6.16 0.16
C ASN A 73 -1.71 6.02 -0.05
N SER A 74 -2.35 6.82 -0.93
CA SER A 74 -3.75 6.62 -1.32
C SER A 74 -3.92 5.29 -2.04
N PHE A 75 -3.00 4.99 -2.96
CA PHE A 75 -3.00 3.70 -3.65
C PHE A 75 -2.72 2.54 -2.68
N GLY A 76 -1.76 2.72 -1.77
CA GLY A 76 -1.50 1.76 -0.69
C GLY A 76 -2.75 1.47 0.14
N LEU A 77 -3.45 2.51 0.61
CA LEU A 77 -4.68 2.40 1.38
C LEU A 77 -5.74 1.56 0.64
N LEU A 78 -5.96 1.84 -0.65
CA LEU A 78 -6.90 1.11 -1.48
C LEU A 78 -6.53 -0.39 -1.57
N MET A 79 -5.27 -0.69 -1.90
CA MET A 79 -4.79 -2.06 -2.04
C MET A 79 -4.88 -2.85 -0.74
N GLN A 80 -4.40 -2.29 0.38
CA GLN A 80 -4.47 -2.95 1.68
C GLN A 80 -5.92 -3.18 2.12
N SER A 81 -6.84 -2.25 1.82
CA SER A 81 -8.27 -2.43 2.10
C SER A 81 -8.85 -3.60 1.32
N ILE A 82 -8.55 -3.71 0.01
CA ILE A 82 -8.98 -4.84 -0.83
C ILE A 82 -8.49 -6.16 -0.24
N TYR A 83 -7.23 -6.23 0.17
CA TYR A 83 -6.64 -7.42 0.77
C TYR A 83 -7.32 -7.84 2.08
N ILE A 84 -7.57 -6.90 2.98
CA ILE A 84 -8.28 -7.19 4.23
C ILE A 84 -9.72 -7.63 3.94
N ILE A 85 -10.41 -7.00 3.00
CA ILE A 85 -11.78 -7.39 2.59
C ILE A 85 -11.81 -8.81 2.04
N ILE A 86 -10.90 -9.17 1.11
CA ILE A 86 -10.83 -10.53 0.58
C ILE A 86 -10.56 -11.53 1.71
N TYR A 87 -9.62 -11.21 2.61
CA TYR A 87 -9.37 -12.07 3.77
C TYR A 87 -10.62 -12.29 4.63
N MET A 88 -11.38 -11.23 4.93
CA MET A 88 -12.61 -11.35 5.71
C MET A 88 -13.71 -12.15 5.00
N LEU A 89 -13.84 -12.02 3.67
CA LEU A 89 -14.84 -12.76 2.88
C LEU A 89 -14.53 -14.26 2.78
N TYR A 90 -13.25 -14.63 2.78
CA TYR A 90 -12.79 -16.02 2.73
C TYR A 90 -12.22 -16.48 4.09
N ALA A 91 -12.59 -15.80 5.17
CA ALA A 91 -12.33 -16.25 6.52
C ALA A 91 -13.17 -17.52 6.75
N GLN A 92 -12.48 -18.67 6.71
CA GLN A 92 -13.01 -19.98 7.04
C GLN A 92 -12.29 -20.50 8.28
#